data_AF-A0A949WZP9-F1
#
_entry.id   AF-A0A949WZP9-F1
#
_cell.length_a   1.000
_cell.length_b   1.000
_cell.length_c   1.000
_cell.angle_alpha   90.00
_cell.angle_beta   90.00
_cell.angle_gamma   90.00
#
_symmetry.space_group_name_H-M   'P 1'
#
loop_
_entity.id
_entity.type
_entity.pdbx_description
1 polymer ?
#
loop_
_entity_poly.entity_id
_entity_poly.type
_entity_poly.pdbx_seq_one_letter_code
_entity_poly.pdbx_strand_id
1 'polypeptide(L)'
;MNTRDDFNRSGFAFLMSDIDLALTMTQIALSAPSNSAKRTRNTNNARHAYDTVLHFRTLVTFSDSEQEQFIINLGRLKSALMQLGEEF
;
A
#
# COMPACT_ATOMS: atom_id res chain seq x y z
N MET A 1 10.18 -28.21 6.40
CA MET A 1 9.93 -26.88 5.81
C MET A 1 8.43 -26.66 5.84
N ASN A 2 7.94 -25.67 6.61
CA ASN A 2 6.51 -25.43 6.73
C ASN A 2 6.09 -24.45 5.62
N THR A 3 5.59 -25.00 4.51
CA THR A 3 5.28 -24.25 3.28
C THR A 3 4.28 -23.11 3.49
N ARG A 4 3.41 -23.21 4.52
CA ARG A 4 2.44 -22.16 4.84
C ARG A 4 3.09 -20.99 5.58
N ASP A 5 4.06 -21.25 6.44
CA ASP A 5 4.79 -20.19 7.15
C ASP A 5 5.67 -19.41 6.18
N ASP A 6 6.32 -20.12 5.24
CA ASP A 6 7.12 -19.50 4.18
C ASP A 6 6.25 -18.63 3.26
N PHE A 7 5.06 -19.14 2.86
CA PHE A 7 4.09 -18.37 2.10
C PHE A 7 3.63 -17.11 2.85
N ASN A 8 3.30 -17.24 4.14
CA ASN A 8 2.83 -16.11 4.93
C ASN A 8 3.91 -15.02 5.07
N ARG A 9 5.15 -15.44 5.34
CA ARG A 9 6.28 -14.52 5.46
C ARG A 9 6.56 -13.79 4.14
N SER A 10 6.56 -14.51 3.02
CA SER A 10 6.72 -13.91 1.69
C SER A 10 5.56 -12.99 1.33
N GLY A 11 4.32 -13.39 1.66
CA GLY A 11 3.12 -12.60 1.45
C GLY A 11 3.13 -11.30 2.25
N PHE A 12 3.50 -11.35 3.53
CA PHE A 12 3.64 -10.15 4.36
C PHE A 12 4.73 -9.22 3.80
N ALA A 13 5.91 -9.74 3.48
CA ALA A 13 7.00 -8.95 2.91
C ALA A 13 6.59 -8.27 1.58
N PHE A 14 5.83 -8.97 0.74
CA PHE A 14 5.28 -8.43 -0.49
C PHE A 14 4.32 -7.27 -0.22
N LEU A 15 3.34 -7.46 0.68
CA LEU A 15 2.37 -6.42 1.04
C LEU A 15 3.04 -5.16 1.60
N MET A 16 4.03 -5.32 2.47
CA MET A 16 4.78 -4.19 3.03
C MET A 16 5.57 -3.44 1.96
N SER A 17 6.22 -4.17 1.05
CA SER A 17 6.96 -3.55 -0.06
C SER A 17 6.05 -2.80 -1.03
N ASP A 18 4.85 -3.33 -1.29
CA ASP A 18 3.88 -2.68 -2.18
C ASP A 18 3.28 -1.41 -1.53
N ILE A 19 3.05 -1.42 -0.21
CA ILE A 19 2.65 -0.21 0.52
C ILE A 19 3.74 0.86 0.46
N ASP A 20 5.01 0.50 0.67
CA ASP A 20 6.13 1.45 0.63
C ASP A 20 6.32 2.06 -0.78
N LEU A 21 6.15 1.24 -1.82
CA LEU A 21 6.16 1.71 -3.21
C LEU A 21 4.99 2.66 -3.48
N ALA A 22 3.79 2.33 -3.03
CA ALA A 22 2.61 3.17 -3.17
C ALA A 22 2.78 4.51 -2.44
N LEU A 23 3.33 4.50 -1.22
CA LEU A 23 3.68 5.72 -0.48
C LEU A 23 4.66 6.59 -1.26
N THR A 24 5.69 5.99 -1.86
CA THR A 24 6.64 6.70 -2.74
C THR A 24 5.91 7.35 -3.92
N MET A 25 4.98 6.64 -4.55
CA MET A 25 4.16 7.20 -5.63
C MET A 25 3.28 8.37 -5.15
N THR A 26 2.67 8.27 -3.96
CA THR A 26 1.90 9.40 -3.41
C THR A 26 2.76 10.63 -3.19
N GLN A 27 3.99 10.48 -2.70
CA GLN A 27 4.93 11.60 -2.56
C GLN A 27 5.29 12.21 -3.92
N ILE A 28 5.57 11.39 -4.92
CA ILE A 28 5.82 11.86 -6.30
C ILE A 28 4.61 12.63 -6.84
N ALA A 29 3.39 12.18 -6.55
CA ALA A 29 2.16 12.84 -6.98
C ALA A 29 1.93 14.17 -6.23
N LEU A 30 2.20 14.21 -4.93
CA LEU A 30 2.08 15.40 -4.08
C LEU A 30 3.06 16.51 -4.50
N SER A 31 4.27 16.13 -4.93
CA SER A 31 5.28 17.09 -5.42
C SER A 31 5.11 17.51 -6.89
N ALA A 32 4.17 16.92 -7.62
CA ALA A 32 3.93 17.26 -9.02
C ALA A 32 2.84 18.35 -9.14
N PRO A 33 2.86 19.19 -10.21
CA PRO A 33 1.79 20.16 -10.46
C PRO A 33 0.41 19.49 -10.46
N SER A 34 -0.59 20.19 -9.91
CA SER A 34 -1.94 19.66 -9.68
C SER A 34 -2.63 19.12 -10.94
N ASN A 35 -2.33 19.70 -12.11
CA ASN A 35 -2.89 19.32 -13.41
C ASN A 35 -1.94 18.43 -14.24
N SER A 36 -0.86 17.91 -13.67
CA SER A 36 0.13 17.14 -14.41
C SER A 36 -0.29 15.68 -14.59
N ALA A 37 -0.05 15.12 -15.78
CA ALA A 37 -0.23 13.69 -16.04
C ALA A 37 0.60 12.82 -15.08
N LYS A 38 1.74 13.32 -14.60
CA LYS A 38 2.57 12.67 -13.59
C LYS A 38 1.82 12.50 -12.27
N ARG A 39 1.10 13.54 -11.80
CA ARG A 39 0.29 13.46 -10.58
C ARG A 39 -0.82 12.42 -10.73
N THR A 40 -1.59 12.49 -11.81
CA THR A 40 -2.69 11.56 -12.09
C THR A 40 -2.19 10.11 -12.13
N ARG A 41 -1.14 9.83 -12.91
CA ARG A 41 -0.60 8.46 -13.04
C ARG A 41 -0.15 7.88 -11.69
N ASN A 42 0.61 8.65 -10.91
CA ASN A 42 1.11 8.15 -9.63
C ASN A 42 -0.01 8.01 -8.59
N THR A 43 -1.02 8.88 -8.61
CA THR A 43 -2.22 8.74 -7.75
C THR A 43 -2.96 7.45 -8.09
N ASN A 44 -3.25 7.21 -9.37
CA ASN A 44 -3.94 6.00 -9.82
C ASN A 44 -3.17 4.72 -9.46
N ASN A 45 -1.84 4.71 -9.64
CA ASN A 45 -1.02 3.56 -9.28
C ASN A 45 -1.02 3.31 -7.77
N ALA A 46 -0.89 4.36 -6.96
CA ALA A 46 -0.95 4.24 -5.50
C ALA A 46 -2.32 3.77 -5.02
N ARG A 47 -3.41 4.23 -5.67
CA ARG A 47 -4.77 3.76 -5.38
C ARG A 47 -4.94 2.28 -5.71
N HIS A 48 -4.50 1.87 -6.90
CA HIS A 48 -4.52 0.47 -7.31
C HIS A 48 -3.74 -0.42 -6.34
N ALA A 49 -2.56 0.02 -5.89
CA ALA A 49 -1.76 -0.70 -4.90
C ALA A 49 -2.50 -0.83 -3.56
N TYR A 50 -3.16 0.24 -3.07
CA TYR A 50 -3.99 0.17 -1.86
C TYR A 50 -5.09 -0.91 -1.97
N ASP A 51 -5.83 -0.92 -3.07
CA ASP A 51 -6.91 -1.89 -3.29
C ASP A 51 -6.36 -3.32 -3.43
N THR A 52 -5.21 -3.46 -4.11
CA THR A 52 -4.49 -4.74 -4.26
C THR A 52 -4.05 -5.29 -2.90
N VAL A 53 -3.41 -4.45 -2.09
CA VAL A 53 -2.95 -4.80 -0.75
C VAL A 53 -4.12 -5.24 0.15
N LEU A 54 -5.25 -4.52 0.10
CA LEU A 54 -6.46 -4.92 0.83
C LEU A 54 -6.99 -6.29 0.40
N HIS A 55 -6.98 -6.57 -0.90
CA HIS A 55 -7.42 -7.87 -1.42
C HIS A 55 -6.50 -9.00 -0.94
N PHE A 56 -5.19 -8.88 -1.18
CA PHE A 56 -4.21 -9.92 -0.84
C PHE A 56 -4.04 -10.11 0.67
N ARG A 57 -4.31 -9.08 1.46
CA ARG A 57 -4.29 -9.16 2.91
C ARG A 57 -5.17 -10.27 3.49
N THR A 58 -6.28 -10.60 2.82
CA THR A 58 -7.19 -11.69 3.24
C THR A 58 -6.58 -13.09 3.10
N LEU A 59 -5.50 -13.23 2.32
CA LEU A 59 -4.85 -14.50 2.02
C LEU A 59 -3.66 -14.80 2.93
N VAL A 60 -3.18 -13.81 3.69
CA VAL A 60 -1.96 -13.92 4.51
C VAL A 60 -2.33 -13.87 5.99
N THR A 61 -1.82 -14.83 6.77
CA THR A 61 -1.94 -14.82 8.23
C THR A 61 -0.79 -14.02 8.83
N PHE A 62 -1.11 -13.07 9.72
CA PHE A 62 -0.15 -12.21 10.39
C PHE A 62 -0.02 -12.61 11.87
N SER A 63 1.17 -12.40 12.43
CA SER A 63 1.34 -12.20 13.87
C SER A 63 0.75 -10.85 14.31
N ASP A 64 0.57 -10.66 15.61
CA ASP A 64 0.01 -9.41 16.16
C ASP A 64 0.88 -8.18 15.82
N SER A 65 2.20 -8.33 15.81
CA SER A 65 3.12 -7.25 15.45
C SER A 65 3.09 -6.92 13.95
N GLU A 66 3.01 -7.93 13.09
CA GLU A 66 2.82 -7.75 11.64
C GLU A 66 1.46 -7.10 11.35
N GLN A 67 0.44 -7.45 12.12
CA GLN A 67 -0.89 -6.84 12.05
C GLN A 67 -0.87 -5.35 12.34
N GLU A 68 -0.26 -4.97 13.46
CA GLU A 68 -0.10 -3.57 13.84
C GLU A 68 0.69 -2.80 12.78
N GLN A 69 1.83 -3.35 12.35
CA GLN A 69 2.69 -2.73 11.35
C GLN A 69 1.98 -2.50 10.02
N PHE A 70 1.20 -3.49 9.58
CA PHE A 70 0.40 -3.40 8.36
C PHE A 70 -0.68 -2.32 8.47
N ILE A 71 -1.45 -2.29 9.57
CA ILE A 71 -2.51 -1.28 9.77
C ILE A 71 -1.93 0.12 9.77
N ILE A 72 -0.80 0.34 10.45
CA ILE A 72 -0.12 1.64 10.51
C ILE A 72 0.26 2.10 9.09
N ASN A 73 0.92 1.23 8.31
CA ASN A 73 1.38 1.61 6.98
C ASN A 73 0.23 1.77 5.98
N LEU A 74 -0.79 0.92 6.04
CA LEU A 74 -1.99 1.07 5.22
C LEU A 74 -2.77 2.35 5.56
N GLY A 75 -2.84 2.72 6.84
CA GLY A 75 -3.45 3.98 7.29
C GLY A 75 -2.69 5.21 6.77
N ARG A 76 -1.35 5.16 6.76
CA ARG A 76 -0.52 6.20 6.14
C ARG A 76 -0.80 6.33 4.64
N LEU A 77 -0.88 5.21 3.92
CA LEU A 77 -1.19 5.21 2.50
C LEU A 77 -2.59 5.77 2.22
N LYS A 78 -3.61 5.34 2.98
CA LYS A 78 -4.97 5.89 2.89
C LYS A 78 -4.98 7.40 3.07
N SER A 79 -4.28 7.90 4.09
CA SER A 79 -4.21 9.32 4.40
C SER A 79 -3.53 10.13 3.28
N ALA A 80 -2.46 9.59 2.70
CA ALA A 80 -1.77 10.21 1.57
C ALA A 80 -2.63 10.24 0.30
N LEU A 81 -3.40 9.17 0.03
CA LEU A 81 -4.35 9.12 -1.07
C LEU A 81 -5.50 10.13 -0.88
N MET A 82 -6.02 10.29 0.33
CA MET A 82 -7.02 11.32 0.64
C MET A 82 -6.48 12.74 0.39
N GLN A 83 -5.21 13.02 0.71
CA GLN A 83 -4.57 14.31 0.36
C GLN A 83 -4.44 14.53 -1.15
N LEU A 84 -4.43 13.47 -1.94
CA LEU A 84 -4.43 13.53 -3.40
C LEU A 84 -5.84 13.70 -4.00
N GLY A 85 -6.89 13.59 -3.19
CA GLY A 85 -8.29 13.73 -3.60
C GLY A 85 -9.04 12.41 -3.75
N GLU A 86 -8.46 11.28 -3.33
CA GLU A 86 -9.13 9.97 -3.35
C GLU A 86 -10.13 9.81 -2.19
N GLU A 87 -11.23 9.09 -2.45
CA GLU A 87 -12.29 8.80 -1.47
C GLU A 87 -12.35 7.29 -1.12
N PHE A 88 -12.71 6.94 0.11
CA PHE A 88 -12.66 5.55 0.65
C PHE A 88 -13.86 5.20 1.51
#